data_AF-A0A9J9KZ41-F1
#
_entry.id   AF-A0A9J9KZ41-F1
#
_cell.length_a   1.000
_cell.length_b   1.000
_cell.length_c   1.000
_cell.angle_alpha   90.00
_cell.angle_beta   90.00
_cell.angle_gamma   90.00
#
_symmetry.space_group_name_H-M   'P 1'
#
loop_
_entity.id
_entity.type
_entity.pdbx_description
1 polymer ?
#
loop_
_entity_poly.entity_id
_entity_poly.type
_entity_poly.pdbx_seq_one_letter_code
_entity_poly.pdbx_strand_id
1 'polypeptide(L)'
;MQKMMTAQKKLEAALLVLTGNLDFQQKKVAVYHQCLSDIKADAIPHCIRKDYYHLLRFFEGFFVVEGVSFAAARQHTVTAEYLNENTLAAAVLTLLMHLTQWIAIENYLTSQRLVTG
;
A
#
# COMPACT_ATOMS: atom_id res chain seq x y z
N MET A 1 12.09 -10.30 -4.29
CA MET A 1 12.21 -9.16 -5.21
C MET A 1 11.00 -9.00 -6.13
N GLN A 2 10.63 -10.01 -6.93
CA GLN A 2 9.48 -9.91 -7.85
C GLN A 2 8.17 -9.42 -7.21
N LYS A 3 7.80 -9.98 -6.05
CA LYS A 3 6.59 -9.56 -5.30
C LYS A 3 6.62 -8.06 -4.93
N MET A 4 7.78 -7.54 -4.54
CA MET A 4 7.95 -6.11 -4.21
C MET A 4 7.76 -5.24 -5.44
N MET A 5 8.32 -5.62 -6.59
CA MET A 5 8.15 -4.89 -7.84
C MET A 5 6.69 -4.92 -8.33
N THR A 6 5.99 -6.05 -8.17
CA THR A 6 4.55 -6.12 -8.45
C THR A 6 3.75 -5.21 -7.52
N ALA A 7 4.05 -5.18 -6.22
CA ALA A 7 3.41 -4.27 -5.29
C ALA A 7 3.68 -2.79 -5.64
N GLN A 8 4.92 -2.45 -6.02
CA GLN A 8 5.29 -1.11 -6.47
C GLN A 8 4.44 -0.65 -7.66
N LYS A 9 4.34 -1.46 -8.72
CA LYS A 9 3.50 -1.16 -9.89
C LYS A 9 2.02 -0.99 -9.55
N LYS A 10 1.52 -1.77 -8.60
CA LYS A 10 0.14 -1.65 -8.12
C LYS A 10 -0.09 -0.35 -7.35
N LEU A 11 0.89 0.10 -6.57
CA LEU A 11 0.83 1.40 -5.88
C LEU A 11 0.90 2.58 -6.87
N GLU A 12 1.71 2.47 -7.93
CA GLU A 12 1.71 3.45 -9.03
C GLU A 12 0.34 3.52 -9.71
N ALA A 13 -0.26 2.37 -10.03
CA ALA A 13 -1.59 2.30 -10.61
C ALA A 13 -2.66 2.92 -9.68
N ALA A 14 -2.55 2.72 -8.36
CA ALA A 14 -3.45 3.34 -7.39
C ALA A 14 -3.39 4.88 -7.44
N LEU A 15 -2.20 5.46 -7.59
CA LEU A 15 -2.07 6.92 -7.76
C LEU A 15 -2.75 7.40 -9.05
N LEU A 16 -2.62 6.66 -10.16
CA LEU A 16 -3.31 6.99 -11.41
C LEU A 16 -4.83 6.98 -11.24
N VAL A 17 -5.38 5.97 -10.55
CA VAL A 17 -6.82 5.90 -10.23
C VAL A 17 -7.25 7.13 -9.41
N LEU A 18 -6.44 7.54 -8.43
CA LEU A 18 -6.74 8.71 -7.60
C LEU A 18 -6.76 10.01 -8.40
N THR A 19 -5.96 10.14 -9.45
CA THR A 19 -6.00 11.32 -10.35
C THR A 19 -7.21 11.36 -11.30
N GLY A 20 -8.03 10.30 -11.35
CA GLY A 20 -9.19 10.23 -12.24
C GLY A 20 -10.31 11.21 -11.88
N ASN A 21 -11.31 11.33 -12.75
CA ASN A 21 -12.46 12.21 -12.56
C ASN A 21 -13.64 11.57 -11.80
N LEU A 22 -13.44 10.40 -11.19
CA LEU A 22 -14.46 9.71 -10.41
C LEU A 22 -14.71 10.40 -9.06
N ASP A 23 -15.84 10.13 -8.43
CA ASP A 23 -16.04 10.57 -7.05
C ASP A 23 -15.08 9.84 -6.10
N PHE A 24 -14.83 10.42 -4.92
CA PHE A 24 -13.84 9.89 -3.99
C PHE A 24 -14.16 8.46 -3.52
N GLN A 25 -15.44 8.10 -3.34
CA GLN A 25 -15.80 6.74 -2.91
C GLN A 25 -15.57 5.74 -4.04
N GLN A 26 -15.91 6.09 -5.28
CA GLN A 26 -15.61 5.29 -6.46
C GLN A 26 -14.10 5.11 -6.64
N LYS A 27 -13.30 6.17 -6.49
CA LYS A 27 -11.83 6.10 -6.51
C LYS A 27 -11.32 5.14 -5.44
N LYS A 28 -11.82 5.27 -4.21
CA LYS A 28 -11.42 4.44 -3.07
C LYS A 28 -11.73 2.95 -3.33
N VAL A 29 -12.93 2.64 -3.81
CA VAL A 29 -13.33 1.27 -4.21
C VAL A 29 -12.40 0.75 -5.32
N ALA A 30 -12.16 1.54 -6.36
CA ALA A 30 -11.30 1.17 -7.47
C ALA A 30 -9.86 0.91 -7.03
N VAL A 31 -9.28 1.80 -6.22
CA VAL A 31 -7.93 1.64 -5.64
C VAL A 31 -7.83 0.32 -4.88
N TYR A 32 -8.81 0.00 -4.03
CA TYR A 32 -8.76 -1.24 -3.27
C TYR A 32 -8.84 -2.47 -4.18
N HIS A 33 -9.91 -2.59 -4.97
CA HIS A 33 -10.18 -3.81 -5.73
C HIS A 33 -9.24 -4.01 -6.93
N GLN A 34 -8.84 -2.93 -7.62
CA GLN A 34 -8.02 -3.02 -8.81
C GLN A 34 -6.52 -3.00 -8.50
N CYS A 35 -6.12 -2.42 -7.37
CA CYS A 35 -4.71 -2.19 -7.08
C CYS A 35 -4.24 -2.86 -5.78
N LEU A 36 -4.96 -2.78 -4.67
CA LEU A 36 -4.39 -3.12 -3.35
C LEU A 36 -4.78 -4.50 -2.80
N SER A 37 -5.92 -5.06 -3.20
CA SER A 37 -6.48 -6.35 -2.69
C SER A 37 -5.51 -7.54 -2.77
N ASP A 38 -4.69 -7.56 -3.82
CA ASP A 38 -3.71 -8.60 -4.10
C ASP A 38 -2.35 -8.36 -3.45
N ILE A 39 -2.08 -7.16 -2.93
CA ILE A 39 -0.82 -6.88 -2.23
C ILE A 39 -0.92 -7.54 -0.86
N LYS A 40 -0.12 -8.59 -0.66
CA LYS A 40 -0.02 -9.30 0.63
C LYS A 40 1.17 -8.78 1.44
N ALA A 41 1.12 -8.93 2.76
CA ALA A 41 2.15 -8.42 3.67
C ALA A 41 3.56 -9.03 3.44
N ASP A 42 3.65 -10.20 2.84
CA ASP A 42 4.91 -10.85 2.45
C ASP A 42 5.59 -10.18 1.23
N ALA A 43 4.83 -9.42 0.43
CA ALA A 43 5.35 -8.57 -0.63
C ALA A 43 5.95 -7.26 -0.09
N ILE A 44 5.79 -6.97 1.21
CA ILE A 44 6.25 -5.74 1.86
C ILE A 44 7.35 -6.07 2.89
N PRO A 45 8.54 -5.46 2.79
CA PRO A 45 9.62 -5.59 3.77
C PRO A 45 9.16 -5.24 5.19
N HIS A 46 9.62 -6.02 6.17
CA HIS A 46 9.20 -5.89 7.58
C HIS A 46 9.34 -4.47 8.12
N CYS A 47 10.42 -3.78 7.77
CA CYS A 47 10.75 -2.42 8.24
C CYS A 47 9.73 -1.35 7.78
N ILE A 48 9.02 -1.58 6.67
CA ILE A 48 8.06 -0.62 6.10
C ILE A 48 6.60 -1.10 6.15
N ARG A 49 6.33 -2.25 6.79
CA ARG A 49 4.95 -2.77 6.92
C ARG A 49 4.01 -1.87 7.69
N LYS A 50 4.54 -0.99 8.56
CA LYS A 50 3.73 0.01 9.26
C LYS A 50 2.99 0.91 8.26
N ASP A 51 3.64 1.30 7.16
CA ASP A 51 3.06 2.16 6.13
C ASP A 51 2.00 1.40 5.34
N TYR A 52 2.25 0.13 5.06
CA TYR A 52 1.27 -0.76 4.43
C TYR A 52 0.00 -0.91 5.28
N TYR A 53 0.14 -1.20 6.57
CA TYR A 53 -1.02 -1.30 7.45
C TYR A 53 -1.71 0.05 7.65
N HIS A 54 -0.96 1.15 7.70
CA HIS A 54 -1.54 2.49 7.72
C HIS A 54 -2.40 2.75 6.47
N LEU A 55 -1.94 2.36 5.28
CA LEU A 55 -2.73 2.42 4.05
C LEU A 55 -3.98 1.52 4.11
N LEU A 56 -3.86 0.30 4.65
CA LEU A 56 -5.02 -0.60 4.76
C LEU A 56 -6.12 -0.06 5.68
N ARG A 57 -5.79 0.79 6.65
CA ARG A 57 -6.79 1.44 7.52
C ARG A 57 -7.84 2.25 6.76
N PHE A 58 -7.45 2.79 5.61
CA PHE A 58 -8.39 3.51 4.74
C PHE A 58 -9.50 2.58 4.22
N PHE A 59 -9.27 1.28 4.18
CA PHE A 59 -10.13 0.27 3.58
C PHE A 59 -10.77 -0.70 4.58
N GLU A 60 -10.70 -0.41 5.89
CA GLU A 60 -11.26 -1.27 6.96
C GLU A 60 -12.70 -1.75 6.68
N GLY A 61 -13.55 -0.90 6.10
CA GLY A 61 -14.92 -1.25 5.72
C GLY A 61 -15.05 -2.31 4.62
N PHE A 62 -14.04 -2.52 3.79
CA PHE A 62 -14.05 -3.55 2.74
C PHE A 62 -13.67 -4.94 3.28
N PHE A 63 -12.84 -5.00 4.33
CA PHE A 63 -12.39 -6.27 4.91
C PHE A 63 -13.46 -6.99 5.75
N VAL A 64 -14.45 -6.26 6.27
CA VAL A 64 -15.59 -6.86 7.00
C VAL A 64 -16.45 -7.73 6.08
N VAL A 65 -16.51 -7.40 4.78
CA VAL A 65 -17.27 -8.16 3.78
C VAL A 65 -16.54 -9.44 3.34
N GLU A 66 -15.21 -9.48 3.47
CA GLU A 66 -14.36 -10.62 3.05
C GLU A 66 -13.92 -11.54 4.21
N GLY A 67 -14.47 -11.38 5.42
CA GLY A 67 -14.22 -12.28 6.56
C GLY A 67 -12.84 -12.15 7.20
N VAL A 68 -12.03 -11.15 6.82
CA VAL A 68 -10.72 -10.88 7.40
C VAL A 68 -10.87 -9.79 8.46
N SER A 69 -11.08 -10.19 9.71
CA SER A 69 -11.25 -9.24 10.82
C SER A 69 -9.94 -8.55 11.18
N PHE A 70 -9.69 -7.38 10.59
CA PHE A 70 -8.66 -6.44 11.05
C PHE A 70 -9.00 -5.79 12.41
N ALA A 71 -10.21 -6.05 12.95
CA ALA A 71 -10.74 -5.43 14.16
C ALA A 71 -9.97 -5.75 15.46
N ALA A 72 -9.06 -6.74 15.44
CA ALA A 72 -8.25 -7.06 16.62
C ALA A 72 -7.02 -6.15 16.80
N ALA A 73 -6.63 -5.35 15.80
CA ALA A 73 -5.39 -4.56 15.84
C ALA A 73 -5.67 -3.04 15.97
N ARG A 74 -6.00 -2.65 17.21
CA ARG A 74 -5.98 -1.29 17.78
C ARG A 74 -7.19 -0.40 17.48
N GLN A 75 -7.90 -0.09 18.57
CA GLN A 75 -8.79 1.06 18.77
C GLN A 75 -8.06 2.40 18.53
N HIS A 76 -7.70 2.70 17.29
CA HIS A 76 -7.50 4.07 16.84
C HIS A 76 -8.50 4.27 15.73
N THR A 77 -9.71 4.68 16.13
CA THR A 77 -10.69 5.31 15.28
C THR A 77 -9.97 6.36 14.44
N VAL A 78 -9.66 6.03 13.18
CA VAL A 78 -9.53 7.05 12.16
C VAL A 78 -10.94 7.62 12.08
N THR A 79 -11.17 8.70 12.84
CA THR A 79 -12.45 9.40 12.82
C THR A 79 -12.73 9.73 11.36
N ALA A 80 -13.93 9.41 10.89
CA ALA A 80 -14.31 9.51 9.49
C ALA A 80 -14.03 10.90 8.86
N GLU A 81 -13.83 11.92 9.70
CA GLU A 81 -13.43 13.29 9.34
C GLU A 81 -12.02 13.43 8.72
N TYR A 82 -11.11 12.46 8.88
CA TYR A 82 -9.76 12.53 8.29
C TYR A 82 -9.58 11.70 7.02
N LEU A 83 -10.60 10.99 6.55
CA LEU A 83 -10.55 10.17 5.34
C LEU A 83 -10.94 10.99 4.11
N ASN A 84 -9.99 11.73 3.55
CA ASN A 84 -10.16 12.44 2.28
C ASN A 84 -9.17 11.97 1.20
N GLU A 85 -9.41 12.39 -0.04
CA GLU A 85 -8.59 12.00 -1.19
C GLU A 85 -7.09 12.28 -1.00
N ASN A 86 -6.75 13.45 -0.45
CA ASN A 86 -5.37 13.85 -0.23
C ASN A 86 -4.65 12.96 0.78
N THR A 87 -5.34 12.59 1.87
CA THR A 87 -4.77 11.69 2.89
C THR A 87 -4.55 10.27 2.37
N LEU A 88 -5.47 9.77 1.52
CA LEU A 88 -5.31 8.48 0.88
C LEU A 88 -4.15 8.50 -0.13
N ALA A 89 -4.09 9.52 -0.98
CA ALA A 89 -3.00 9.70 -1.94
C ALA A 89 -1.64 9.80 -1.24
N ALA A 90 -1.57 10.55 -0.13
CA ALA A 90 -0.37 10.65 0.69
C ALA A 90 0.05 9.28 1.25
N ALA A 91 -0.88 8.49 1.79
CA ALA A 91 -0.58 7.16 2.31
C ALA A 91 -0.07 6.19 1.21
N VAL A 92 -0.67 6.22 0.01
CA VAL A 92 -0.19 5.44 -1.15
C VAL A 92 1.22 5.90 -1.55
N LEU A 93 1.46 7.21 -1.63
CA LEU A 93 2.73 7.78 -2.00
C LEU A 93 3.85 7.43 -1.00
N THR A 94 3.57 7.52 0.30
CA THR A 94 4.54 7.15 1.36
C THR A 94 4.97 5.70 1.21
N LEU A 95 4.02 4.78 1.07
CA LEU A 95 4.35 3.36 0.89
C LEU A 95 5.11 3.11 -0.41
N LEU A 96 4.71 3.75 -1.52
CA LEU A 96 5.41 3.65 -2.80
C LEU A 96 6.85 4.12 -2.70
N MET A 97 7.08 5.28 -2.08
CA MET A 97 8.41 5.86 -1.91
C MET A 97 9.33 4.92 -1.10
N HIS A 98 8.88 4.47 0.07
CA HIS A 98 9.67 3.60 0.93
C HIS A 98 9.92 2.22 0.29
N LEU A 99 8.94 1.65 -0.42
CA LEU A 99 9.12 0.40 -1.15
C LEU A 99 10.12 0.54 -2.28
N THR A 100 10.08 1.65 -3.02
CA THR A 100 11.02 1.97 -4.10
C THR A 100 12.45 2.10 -3.56
N GLN A 101 12.63 2.81 -2.45
CA GLN A 101 13.92 2.93 -1.76
C GLN A 101 14.45 1.57 -1.33
N TRP A 102 13.59 0.72 -0.74
CA TRP A 102 14.00 -0.63 -0.33
C TRP A 102 14.42 -1.51 -1.51
N ILE A 103 13.67 -1.49 -2.61
CA ILE A 103 14.03 -2.22 -3.83
C ILE A 103 15.40 -1.77 -4.35
N ALA A 104 15.68 -0.46 -4.35
CA ALA A 104 16.98 0.07 -4.76
C ALA A 104 18.12 -0.41 -3.85
N ILE A 105 17.92 -0.41 -2.53
CA ILE A 105 18.90 -0.90 -1.55
C ILE A 105 19.16 -2.39 -1.76
N GLU A 106 18.12 -3.22 -1.87
CA GLU A 106 18.25 -4.66 -2.10
C GLU A 106 18.98 -4.98 -3.42
N ASN A 107 18.68 -4.24 -4.48
CA ASN A 107 19.37 -4.36 -5.76
C ASN A 107 20.86 -4.04 -5.63
N TYR A 108 21.21 -2.96 -4.93
CA TYR A 108 22.58 -2.58 -4.67
C TYR A 108 23.32 -3.65 -3.84
N LEU A 109 22.73 -4.12 -2.74
CA LEU A 109 23.36 -5.15 -1.91
C LEU A 109 23.54 -6.47 -2.67
N THR A 110 22.59 -6.82 -3.52
CA THR A 110 22.67 -8.04 -4.35
C THR A 110 23.79 -7.92 -5.39
N SER A 111 23.93 -6.76 -6.05
CA SER A 111 25.00 -6.56 -7.03
C SER A 111 26.39 -6.58 -6.40
N GLN A 112 26.56 -6.04 -5.18
CA GLN A 112 27.83 -6.13 -4.45
C GLN A 112 28.23 -7.57 -4.12
N ARG A 113 27.27 -8.43 -3.77
CA ARG A 113 27.53 -9.86 -3.49
C ARG A 113 27.97 -10.63 -4.73
N LEU A 114 27.46 -10.27 -5.90
CA LEU A 114 27.84 -10.89 -7.17
C LEU A 114 29.24 -10.48 -7.66
N VAL A 115 29.75 -9.33 -7.20
CA VAL A 115 31.10 -8.85 -7.55
C VAL A 115 32.18 -9.43 -6.63
N THR A 116 31.79 -9.92 -5.45
CA THR A 116 32.72 -10.38 -4.40
C THR A 116 32.74 -11.89 -4.17
N GLY A 117 31.90 -12.66 -4.89
CA GLY A 117 31.89 -14.12 -4.89
C GLY A 117 32.34 -14.68 -6.23
#